data_AF-M5RGI1-F1
#
_entry.id   AF-M5RGI1-F1
#
_cell.length_a   1.000
_cell.length_b   1.000
_cell.length_c   1.000
_cell.angle_alpha   90.00
_cell.angle_beta   90.00
_cell.angle_gamma   90.00
#
_symmetry.space_group_name_H-M   'P 1'
#
loop_
_entity.id
_entity.type
_entity.pdbx_description
1 polymer ?
#
loop_
_entity_poly.entity_id
_entity_poly.type
_entity_poly.pdbx_seq_one_letter_code
_entity_poly.pdbx_strand_id
1 'polypeptide(L)'
;MPLQDEATMFWKHLDFPHPLPHCSGKRVFLGHTPQPGGNVLDSGYFVCIDTYCFGGGYLTAIEPATGETIQTDRHGHARRTPMRTIADRFGKATRFLGSKIQSLTRPKS
;
A
#
# COMPACT_ATOMS: atom_id res chain seq x y z
N MET A 1 2.91 -7.89 -30.11
CA MET A 1 3.96 -7.61 -29.11
C MET A 1 5.16 -8.44 -29.52
N PRO A 2 6.34 -7.83 -29.77
CA PRO A 2 7.55 -8.62 -30.03
C PRO A 2 7.88 -9.50 -28.82
N LEU A 3 8.55 -10.63 -29.05
CA LEU A 3 9.03 -11.49 -27.97
C LEU A 3 9.99 -10.70 -27.09
N GLN A 4 9.74 -10.69 -25.78
CA GLN A 4 10.64 -10.08 -24.80
C GLN A 4 11.71 -11.09 -24.40
N ASP A 5 12.95 -10.63 -24.22
CA ASP A 5 14.02 -11.49 -23.71
C ASP A 5 13.79 -11.85 -22.23
N GLU A 6 14.37 -12.96 -21.79
CA GLU A 6 14.18 -13.48 -20.44
C GLU A 6 14.66 -12.51 -19.35
N ALA A 7 15.76 -11.79 -19.59
CA ALA A 7 16.27 -10.83 -18.62
C ALA A 7 15.28 -9.67 -18.42
N THR A 8 14.66 -9.20 -19.49
CA THR A 8 13.60 -8.19 -19.43
C THR A 8 12.36 -8.70 -18.68
N MET A 9 11.97 -9.96 -18.88
CA MET A 9 10.78 -10.52 -18.23
C MET A 9 10.94 -10.75 -16.72
N PHE A 10 12.14 -11.08 -16.26
CA PHE A 10 12.35 -11.55 -14.89
C PHE A 10 13.24 -10.66 -14.02
N TRP A 11 14.24 -9.99 -14.60
CA TRP A 11 15.35 -9.39 -13.85
C TRP A 11 15.51 -7.90 -14.07
N LYS A 12 14.75 -7.31 -15.00
CA LYS A 12 14.85 -5.88 -15.27
C LYS A 12 14.25 -5.08 -14.12
N HIS A 13 15.05 -4.15 -13.60
CA HIS A 13 14.61 -3.18 -12.60
C HIS A 13 13.73 -2.08 -13.22
N LEU A 14 12.96 -1.38 -12.39
CA LEU A 14 12.26 -0.15 -12.76
C LEU A 14 13.25 1.03 -12.87
N ASP A 15 13.91 1.12 -14.01
CA ASP A 15 14.79 2.25 -14.31
C ASP A 15 14.00 3.52 -14.66
N PHE A 16 14.68 4.68 -14.57
CA PHE A 16 14.16 5.94 -15.11
C PHE A 16 14.56 6.07 -16.60
N PRO A 17 13.65 6.52 -17.49
CA PRO A 17 12.26 6.88 -17.22
C PRO A 17 11.38 5.66 -16.97
N HIS A 18 10.43 5.80 -16.06
CA HIS A 18 9.48 4.73 -15.73
C HIS A 18 8.59 4.38 -16.93
N PRO A 19 8.13 3.12 -17.03
CA PRO A 19 7.21 2.71 -18.07
C PRO A 19 5.91 3.53 -18.01
N LEU A 20 5.28 3.68 -19.16
CA LEU A 20 3.94 4.28 -19.26
C LEU A 20 2.86 3.34 -18.74
N PRO A 21 1.64 3.84 -18.42
CA PRO A 21 0.51 2.99 -18.06
C PRO A 21 0.23 1.93 -19.12
N HIS A 22 -0.07 0.70 -18.68
CA HIS A 22 -0.41 -0.37 -19.60
C HIS A 22 -1.75 -0.08 -20.30
N CYS A 23 -1.88 -0.47 -21.57
CA CYS A 23 -3.06 -0.16 -22.41
C CYS A 23 -4.38 -0.76 -21.89
N SER A 24 -4.32 -1.75 -20.99
CA SER A 24 -5.51 -2.32 -20.33
C SER A 24 -6.09 -1.43 -19.23
N GLY A 25 -5.40 -0.37 -18.82
CA GLY A 25 -5.77 0.46 -17.67
C GLY A 25 -5.62 -0.23 -16.32
N LYS A 26 -5.13 -1.47 -16.28
CA LYS A 26 -4.90 -2.19 -15.01
C LYS A 26 -3.67 -1.64 -14.31
N ARG A 27 -3.78 -1.52 -12.99
CA ARG A 27 -2.66 -1.18 -12.10
C ARG A 27 -1.77 -2.40 -11.89
N VAL A 28 -0.45 -2.20 -11.91
CA VAL A 28 0.54 -3.28 -11.73
C VAL A 28 1.21 -3.16 -10.36
N PHE A 29 1.25 -4.26 -9.61
CA PHE A 29 2.01 -4.37 -8.36
C PHE A 29 3.24 -5.23 -8.62
N LEU A 30 4.41 -4.76 -8.21
CA LEU A 30 5.69 -5.38 -8.56
C LEU A 30 6.70 -5.26 -7.41
N GLY A 31 7.75 -6.06 -7.48
CA GLY A 31 8.87 -6.07 -6.53
C GLY A 31 10.21 -6.03 -7.26
N HIS A 32 11.23 -6.65 -6.66
CA HIS A 32 12.59 -6.83 -7.19
C HIS A 32 13.43 -5.54 -7.35
N THR A 33 12.80 -4.40 -7.64
CA THR A 33 13.50 -3.11 -7.73
C THR A 33 13.57 -2.47 -6.35
N PRO A 34 14.72 -2.53 -5.65
CA PRO A 34 14.81 -2.09 -4.27
C PRO A 34 14.50 -0.60 -4.14
N GLN A 35 13.71 -0.25 -3.13
CA GLN A 35 13.45 1.12 -2.68
C GLN A 35 14.21 1.37 -1.36
N PRO A 36 15.46 1.87 -1.40
CA PRO A 36 16.32 1.95 -0.21
C PRO A 36 15.79 2.88 0.89
N GLY A 37 14.93 3.85 0.53
CA GLY A 37 14.24 4.70 1.50
C GLY A 37 13.18 3.98 2.34
N GLY A 38 12.93 2.69 2.08
CA GLY A 38 11.95 1.88 2.80
C GLY A 38 10.49 2.24 2.50
N ASN A 39 10.25 3.14 1.53
CA ASN A 39 8.92 3.59 1.15
C ASN A 39 8.44 2.87 -0.10
N VAL A 40 7.15 2.59 -0.16
CA VAL A 40 6.49 2.10 -1.38
C VAL A 40 6.58 3.18 -2.45
N LEU A 41 7.01 2.81 -3.66
CA LEU A 41 6.96 3.69 -4.81
C LEU A 41 5.60 3.53 -5.49
N ASP A 42 4.75 4.55 -5.42
CA ASP A 42 3.44 4.58 -6.03
C ASP A 42 3.37 5.64 -7.13
N SER A 43 3.22 5.20 -8.38
CA SER A 43 3.09 6.09 -9.56
C SER A 43 1.64 6.25 -10.00
N GLY A 44 0.66 5.75 -9.24
CA GLY A 44 -0.76 5.72 -9.56
C GLY A 44 -1.17 4.54 -10.46
N TYR A 45 -0.35 4.18 -11.45
CA TYR A 45 -0.62 3.08 -12.39
C TYR A 45 0.30 1.86 -12.22
N PHE A 46 1.41 2.01 -11.48
CA PHE A 46 2.13 0.89 -10.89
C PHE A 46 2.52 1.19 -9.45
N VAL A 47 2.81 0.13 -8.69
CA VAL A 47 3.25 0.18 -7.30
C VAL A 47 4.41 -0.80 -7.10
N CYS A 48 5.56 -0.30 -6.68
CA CYS A 48 6.68 -1.13 -6.26
C CYS A 48 6.69 -1.28 -4.74
N ILE A 49 6.55 -2.52 -4.26
CA ILE A 49 6.51 -2.85 -2.81
C ILE A 49 7.83 -3.40 -2.27
N ASP A 50 8.88 -3.47 -3.10
CA ASP A 50 10.21 -3.86 -2.63
C ASP A 50 10.85 -2.73 -1.83
N THR A 51 10.54 -2.68 -0.55
CA THR A 51 11.07 -1.68 0.40
C THR A 51 12.39 -2.12 1.01
N TYR A 52 13.24 -2.76 0.21
CA TYR A 52 14.62 -3.11 0.54
C TYR A 52 14.74 -4.08 1.73
N CYS A 53 13.83 -5.05 1.82
CA CYS A 53 13.79 -6.02 2.91
C CYS A 53 15.13 -6.76 3.13
N PHE A 54 15.82 -7.11 2.03
CA PHE A 54 17.09 -7.83 2.11
C PHE A 54 18.25 -6.98 2.63
N GLY A 55 18.18 -5.66 2.48
CA GLY A 55 19.26 -4.71 2.79
C GLY A 55 19.04 -3.89 4.07
N GLY A 56 18.13 -4.33 4.95
CA GLY A 56 17.84 -3.65 6.22
C GLY A 56 16.65 -2.70 6.18
N GLY A 57 15.90 -2.68 5.08
CA GLY A 57 14.58 -2.05 5.00
C GLY A 57 13.48 -2.91 5.61
N TYR A 58 12.32 -2.95 4.94
CA TYR A 58 11.12 -3.61 5.45
C TYR A 58 10.60 -4.69 4.51
N LEU A 59 9.99 -5.73 5.08
CA LEU A 59 9.06 -6.60 4.36
C LEU A 59 7.71 -5.88 4.28
N THR A 60 7.15 -5.73 3.08
CA THR A 60 5.93 -4.96 2.84
C THR A 60 4.81 -5.83 2.29
N ALA A 61 3.62 -5.69 2.86
CA ALA A 61 2.37 -6.22 2.34
C ALA A 61 1.42 -5.06 2.02
N ILE A 62 0.68 -5.16 0.92
CA ILE A 62 -0.33 -4.18 0.51
C ILE A 62 -1.63 -4.86 0.11
N GLU A 63 -2.77 -4.33 0.57
CA GLU A 63 -4.11 -4.67 0.08
C GLU A 63 -4.40 -3.84 -1.18
N PRO A 64 -4.50 -4.45 -2.37
CA PRO A 64 -4.62 -3.72 -3.63
C PRO A 64 -5.87 -2.84 -3.74
N ALA A 65 -6.98 -3.24 -3.11
CA ALA A 65 -8.25 -2.51 -3.23
C ALA A 65 -8.25 -1.19 -2.43
N THR A 66 -7.57 -1.16 -1.30
CA THR A 66 -7.62 -0.05 -0.33
C THR A 66 -6.30 0.70 -0.20
N GLY A 67 -5.21 0.13 -0.72
CA GLY A 67 -3.85 0.60 -0.47
C GLY A 67 -3.40 0.33 0.98
N GLU A 68 -4.09 -0.54 1.72
CA GLU A 68 -3.70 -0.85 3.09
C GLU A 68 -2.33 -1.49 3.17
N THR A 69 -1.37 -0.78 3.78
CA THR A 69 0.04 -1.18 3.79
C THR A 69 0.48 -1.52 5.20
N ILE A 70 1.12 -2.69 5.35
CA ILE A 70 1.82 -3.13 6.54
C ILE A 70 3.29 -3.33 6.18
N GLN A 71 4.19 -2.85 7.03
CA GLN A 71 5.62 -3.04 6.86
C GLN A 71 6.23 -3.55 8.15
N THR A 72 7.11 -4.53 8.10
CA THR A 72 7.83 -5.06 9.27
C THR A 72 9.32 -5.09 9.03
N ASP A 73 10.11 -4.71 10.03
CA ASP A 73 11.56 -4.85 9.97
C ASP A 73 11.98 -6.33 10.12
N ARG A 74 13.28 -6.60 10.01
CA ARG A 74 13.85 -7.95 10.16
C ARG A 74 13.69 -8.57 11.55
N HIS A 75 13.35 -7.76 12.56
CA HIS A 75 13.10 -8.20 13.92
C HIS A 75 11.60 -8.44 14.18
N GLY A 76 10.75 -8.20 13.19
CA GLY A 76 9.30 -8.36 13.28
C GLY A 76 8.58 -7.13 13.83
N HIS A 77 9.27 -5.99 14.02
CA HIS A 77 8.59 -4.77 14.46
C HIS A 77 7.84 -4.13 13.30
N ALA A 78 6.54 -3.93 13.49
CA ALA A 78 5.72 -3.19 12.54
C ALA A 78 6.17 -1.72 12.49
N ARG A 79 6.41 -1.21 11.27
CA ARG A 79 6.67 0.21 11.03
C ARG A 79 5.43 0.99 11.48
N ARG A 80 5.61 1.90 12.43
CA ARG A 80 4.54 2.80 12.86
C ARG A 80 4.33 3.86 11.79
N THR A 81 3.39 3.64 10.87
CA THR A 81 3.01 4.65 9.89
C THR A 81 2.09 5.68 10.56
N PRO A 82 2.44 6.98 10.61
CA PRO A 82 1.66 7.98 11.35
C PRO A 82 0.24 8.20 10.81
N MET A 83 -0.04 7.91 9.53
CA MET A 83 -1.26 8.39 8.85
C MET A 83 -2.53 7.58 9.11
N ARG A 84 -2.46 6.33 9.60
CA ARG A 84 -3.66 5.49 9.80
C ARG A 84 -4.24 5.49 11.19
N THR A 85 -3.41 5.76 12.19
CA THR A 85 -3.89 5.92 13.57
C THR A 85 -4.87 7.09 13.69
N ILE A 86 -4.81 8.08 12.79
CA ILE A 86 -5.78 9.18 12.74
C ILE A 86 -7.13 8.69 12.19
N ALA A 87 -7.16 8.05 11.02
CA ALA A 87 -8.39 7.55 10.41
C ALA A 87 -9.13 6.52 11.29
N ASP A 88 -8.40 5.60 11.93
CA ASP A 88 -8.99 4.60 12.83
C ASP A 88 -9.55 5.23 14.13
N ARG A 89 -8.97 6.34 14.60
CA ARG A 89 -9.50 7.09 15.75
C ARG A 89 -10.75 7.89 15.36
N PHE A 90 -10.79 8.46 14.15
CA PHE A 90 -11.98 9.16 13.65
C PHE A 90 -13.15 8.20 13.39
N GLY A 91 -12.90 7.01 12.83
CA GLY A 91 -13.94 6.00 12.59
C GLY A 91 -14.57 5.43 13.87
N LYS A 92 -13.84 5.37 14.98
CA LYS A 92 -14.40 4.99 16.29
C LYS A 92 -15.23 6.10 16.93
N ALA A 93 -14.84 7.37 16.76
CA ALA A 93 -15.56 8.52 17.30
C ALA A 93 -16.94 8.71 16.64
N THR A 94 -17.06 8.45 15.33
CA THR A 94 -18.32 8.57 14.60
C THR A 94 -19.37 7.51 15.01
N ARG A 95 -18.94 6.28 15.33
CA ARG A 95 -19.85 5.25 15.89
C ARG A 95 -20.39 5.61 17.27
N PHE A 96 -19.59 6.26 18.11
CA PHE A 96 -20.00 6.64 19.47
C PHE A 96 -21.05 7.76 19.47
N LEU A 97 -20.93 8.74 18.57
CA LEU A 97 -21.97 9.77 18.40
C LEU A 97 -23.25 9.23 17.76
N GLY A 98 -23.14 8.37 16.75
CA GLY A 98 -24.30 7.79 16.05
C GLY A 98 -25.20 6.95 16.96
N SER A 99 -24.60 6.17 17.88
CA SER A 99 -25.36 5.38 18.84
C SER A 99 -26.10 6.24 19.88
N LYS A 100 -25.55 7.40 20.25
CA LYS A 100 -26.18 8.31 21.22
C LYS A 100 -27.36 9.10 20.63
N ILE A 101 -27.32 9.40 19.33
CA ILE A 101 -28.42 10.09 18.64
C ILE A 101 -29.62 9.13 18.45
N GLN A 102 -29.37 7.85 18.18
CA GLN A 102 -30.43 6.86 17.95
C GLN A 102 -31.20 6.47 19.23
N SER A 103 -30.61 6.65 20.42
CA SER A 103 -31.30 6.45 21.70
C SER A 103 -32.12 7.66 22.16
N LEU A 104 -31.90 8.84 21.57
CA LEU A 104 -32.61 10.08 21.86
C LEU A 104 -33.86 10.31 20.97
N THR A 105 -34.04 9.52 19.91
CA THR A 105 -35.13 9.68 18.93
C THR A 105 -36.18 8.58 18.97
N ARG A 106 -36.23 7.73 20.00
CA ARG A 106 -37.34 6.78 20.18
C ARG A 106 -38.54 7.51 20.81
N PRO A 107 -39.65 7.74 20.10
CA PRO A 107 -40.88 8.19 20.75
C PRO A 107 -41.38 7.09 21.69
N LYS A 108 -41.75 7.48 22.92
CA LYS A 108 -42.44 6.59 23.86
C LYS A 108 -43.83 6.27 23.29
N SER A 109 -44.07 5.01 22.99
CA SER A 109 -45.43 4.44 23.00
C SER A 109 -45.80 4.08 24.43
#